data_AF-A0A6M3X6I8-F1
#
_entry.id   AF-A0A6M3X6I8-F1
#
_cell.length_a   1.000
_cell.length_b   1.000
_cell.length_c   1.000
_cell.angle_alpha   90.00
_cell.angle_beta   90.00
_cell.angle_gamma   90.00
#
_symmetry.space_group_name_H-M   'P 1'
#
loop_
_entity.id
_entity.type
_entity.pdbx_description
1 polymer ?
#
loop_
_entity_poly.entity_id
_entity_poly.type
_entity_poly.pdbx_seq_one_letter_code
_entity_poly.pdbx_strand_id
1 'polypeptide(L)'
;MNKQATIFEAIASSGIFLALGTASYLEELRNDKSDPAQQVKMAKALRKRVLLLIDSNLSPGQKDELRTFFDDFDEVREVTFDSRQLNWDGLKVALEGLAVIPKRKDD
;
A
#
# COMPACT_ATOMS: atom_id res chain seq x y z
N MET A 1 0.54 -25.40 8.56
CA MET A 1 0.88 -24.61 7.35
C MET A 1 1.15 -23.18 7.78
N ASN A 2 2.32 -22.63 7.42
CA ASN A 2 2.82 -21.35 7.94
C ASN A 2 2.14 -20.17 7.23
N LYS A 3 1.40 -19.34 7.99
CA LYS A 3 0.65 -18.19 7.46
C LYS A 3 1.50 -17.18 6.68
N GLN A 4 2.80 -17.06 7.00
CA GLN A 4 3.73 -16.18 6.29
C GLN A 4 3.98 -16.61 4.83
N ALA A 5 4.06 -17.92 4.54
CA ALA A 5 4.25 -18.40 3.16
C ALA A 5 3.09 -17.95 2.25
N THR A 6 1.87 -17.93 2.79
CA THR A 6 0.65 -17.55 2.06
C THR A 6 0.61 -16.06 1.69
N ILE A 7 1.13 -15.16 2.53
CA ILE A 7 1.10 -13.71 2.26
C ILE A 7 2.15 -13.34 1.21
N PHE A 8 3.35 -13.93 1.28
CA PHE A 8 4.39 -13.68 0.28
C PHE A 8 4.00 -14.20 -1.10
N GLU A 9 3.38 -15.38 -1.19
CA GLU A 9 2.82 -15.89 -2.45
C GLU A 9 1.69 -15.00 -3.00
N ALA A 10 0.84 -14.44 -2.12
CA ALA A 10 -0.19 -13.48 -2.51
C ALA A 10 0.41 -12.19 -3.09
N ILE A 11 1.47 -11.65 -2.46
CA ILE A 11 2.19 -10.49 -3.01
C ILE A 11 2.82 -10.85 -4.36
N ALA A 12 3.43 -12.02 -4.48
CA ALA A 12 4.05 -12.46 -5.73
C ALA A 12 3.04 -12.56 -6.89
N SER A 13 1.85 -13.09 -6.62
CA SER A 13 0.78 -13.30 -7.61
C SER A 13 -0.09 -12.07 -7.89
N SER A 14 -0.08 -11.04 -7.03
CA SER A 14 -0.88 -9.83 -7.22
C SER A 14 -0.23 -8.82 -8.17
N GLY A 15 -1.05 -8.06 -8.91
CA GLY A 15 -0.56 -6.95 -9.75
C GLY A 15 -0.39 -5.62 -9.01
N ILE A 16 -0.91 -5.53 -7.78
CA ILE A 16 -0.91 -4.35 -6.90
C ILE A 16 -0.62 -4.81 -5.47
N PHE A 17 0.20 -4.05 -4.75
CA PHE A 17 0.41 -4.14 -3.32
C PHE A 17 -0.40 -3.05 -2.61
N LEU A 18 -1.34 -3.44 -1.77
CA LEU A 18 -2.17 -2.51 -1.00
C LEU A 18 -1.59 -2.36 0.41
N ALA A 19 -1.27 -1.13 0.81
CA ALA A 19 -0.76 -0.81 2.14
C ALA A 19 -1.71 0.14 2.88
N LEU A 20 -1.98 -0.15 4.15
CA LEU A 20 -2.84 0.66 5.01
C LEU A 20 -1.97 1.48 5.98
N GLY A 21 -1.63 2.70 5.58
CA GLY A 21 -0.86 3.67 6.35
C GLY A 21 -1.62 4.24 7.54
N THR A 22 -1.64 3.48 8.64
CA THR A 22 -2.12 3.92 9.97
C THR A 22 -0.94 4.21 10.91
N ALA A 23 -1.22 4.74 12.11
CA ALA A 23 -0.17 5.00 13.09
C ALA A 23 0.53 3.71 13.54
N SER A 24 -0.24 2.64 13.80
CA SER A 24 0.31 1.34 14.19
C SER A 24 1.12 0.70 13.06
N TYR A 25 0.66 0.83 11.81
CA TYR A 25 1.42 0.34 10.66
C TYR A 25 2.76 1.06 10.52
N LEU A 26 2.78 2.39 10.71
CA LEU A 26 4.02 3.16 10.70
C LEU A 26 4.99 2.72 11.82
N GLU A 27 4.48 2.45 13.02
CA GLU A 27 5.30 1.88 14.11
C GLU A 27 5.90 0.53 13.74
N GLU A 28 5.14 -0.34 13.08
CA GLU A 28 5.64 -1.61 12.59
C GLU A 28 6.70 -1.42 11.50
N LEU A 29 6.51 -0.50 10.55
CA LEU A 29 7.49 -0.21 9.49
C LEU A 29 8.83 0.29 10.02
N ARG A 30 8.82 1.09 11.09
CA ARG A 30 10.05 1.53 11.78
C ARG A 30 10.86 0.35 12.33
N ASN A 31 10.20 -0.75 12.66
CA ASN A 31 10.89 -1.99 13.02
C ASN A 31 11.16 -2.83 11.76
N ASP A 32 12.38 -2.76 11.26
CA ASP A 32 12.81 -3.43 10.03
C ASP A 32 12.65 -4.97 10.02
N LYS A 33 12.45 -5.58 11.20
CA LYS A 33 12.21 -7.02 11.38
C LYS A 33 10.73 -7.39 11.48
N SER A 34 9.83 -6.40 11.45
CA SER A 34 8.39 -6.64 11.48
C SER A 34 7.90 -7.28 10.18
N ASP A 35 6.81 -8.03 10.26
CA ASP A 35 6.18 -8.63 9.08
C ASP A 35 5.81 -7.55 8.02
N PRO A 36 5.23 -6.40 8.38
CA PRO A 36 4.99 -5.30 7.44
C PRO A 36 6.23 -4.80 6.71
N ALA A 37 7.34 -4.57 7.43
CA ALA A 37 8.58 -4.12 6.83
C ALA A 37 9.13 -5.14 5.82
N GLN A 38 9.04 -6.44 6.14
CA GLN A 38 9.43 -7.52 5.24
C GLN A 38 8.51 -7.61 4.00
N GLN A 39 7.20 -7.41 4.17
CA GLN A 39 6.24 -7.37 3.07
C GLN A 39 6.51 -6.20 2.12
N VAL A 40 6.78 -4.99 2.64
CA VAL A 40 7.13 -3.81 1.83
C VAL A 40 8.42 -4.06 1.04
N LYS A 41 9.47 -4.61 1.68
CA LYS A 41 10.71 -4.97 1.00
C LYS A 41 10.49 -5.97 -0.14
N MET A 42 9.66 -7.00 0.09
CA MET A 42 9.34 -7.97 -0.95
C MET A 42 8.54 -7.35 -2.09
N ALA A 43 7.50 -6.55 -1.78
CA ALA A 43 6.72 -5.85 -2.78
C ALA A 43 7.61 -4.93 -3.64
N LYS A 44 8.59 -4.26 -3.01
CA LYS A 44 9.59 -3.44 -3.68
C LYS A 44 10.50 -4.28 -4.59
N ALA A 45 11.06 -5.37 -4.08
CA ALA A 45 11.92 -6.28 -4.85
C ALA A 45 11.21 -6.84 -6.09
N LEU A 46 9.89 -7.05 -5.98
CA LEU A 46 9.05 -7.51 -7.08
C LEU A 46 8.45 -6.38 -7.94
N ARG A 47 8.89 -5.12 -7.73
CA ARG A 47 8.42 -3.93 -8.45
C ARG A 47 6.89 -3.85 -8.53
N LYS A 48 6.22 -4.11 -7.41
CA LYS A 48 4.76 -4.04 -7.35
C LYS A 48 4.32 -2.58 -7.46
N ARG A 49 3.22 -2.35 -8.17
CA ARG A 49 2.49 -1.08 -8.08
C ARG A 49 1.86 -0.96 -6.72
N VAL A 50 1.97 0.19 -6.08
CA VAL A 50 1.48 0.39 -4.71
C VAL A 50 0.23 1.25 -4.72
N LEU A 51 -0.77 0.80 -3.97
CA LEU A 51 -1.83 1.67 -3.48
C LEU A 51 -1.62 1.89 -1.98
N LEU A 52 -1.28 3.12 -1.59
CA LEU A 52 -1.08 3.51 -0.21
C LEU A 52 -2.32 4.24 0.30
N LEU A 53 -3.05 3.61 1.20
CA LEU A 53 -4.21 4.19 1.88
C LEU A 53 -3.74 4.86 3.18
N ILE A 54 -3.72 6.19 3.23
CA ILE A 54 -3.20 6.97 4.37
C ILE A 54 -4.36 7.44 5.25
N ASP A 55 -4.27 7.18 6.55
CA ASP A 55 -5.25 7.71 7.50
C ASP A 55 -5.13 9.25 7.60
N SER A 56 -6.24 9.95 7.39
CA SER A 56 -6.36 11.40 7.40
C SER A 56 -5.98 11.99 8.75
N ASN A 57 -6.17 11.22 9.83
CA ASN A 57 -5.90 11.62 11.20
C ASN A 57 -4.41 11.59 11.57
N LEU A 58 -3.54 11.08 10.69
CA LEU A 58 -2.09 11.14 10.91
C LEU A 58 -1.59 12.58 10.84
N SER A 59 -0.63 12.90 11.70
CA SER A 59 0.08 14.17 11.64
C SER A 59 0.85 14.29 10.32
N PRO A 60 1.13 15.52 9.82
CA PRO A 60 1.90 15.71 8.59
C PRO A 60 3.23 14.94 8.59
N GLY A 61 3.98 14.99 9.70
CA GLY A 61 5.25 14.26 9.82
C GLY A 61 5.11 12.74 9.72
N GLN A 62 4.03 12.15 10.25
CA GLN A 62 3.77 10.71 10.10
C GLN A 62 3.41 10.33 8.66
N LYS A 63 2.71 11.21 7.94
CA LYS A 63 2.39 10.99 6.52
C LYS A 63 3.66 11.05 5.67
N ASP A 64 4.53 12.01 5.92
CA ASP A 64 5.80 12.15 5.20
C ASP A 64 6.75 10.98 5.49
N GLU A 65 6.77 10.50 6.73
CA GLU A 65 7.52 9.30 7.10
C GLU A 65 6.97 8.05 6.39
N LEU A 66 5.64 7.86 6.36
CA LEU A 66 5.02 6.79 5.57
C LEU A 66 5.44 6.85 4.11
N ARG A 67 5.35 8.03 3.48
CA ARG A 67 5.78 8.22 2.08
C ARG A 67 7.23 7.81 1.85
N THR A 68 8.11 8.11 2.80
CA THR A 68 9.54 7.75 2.70
C THR A 68 9.76 6.24 2.60
N PHE A 69 8.94 5.42 3.27
CA PHE A 69 9.01 3.96 3.13
C PHE A 69 8.60 3.45 1.73
N PHE A 70 7.85 4.25 0.97
CA PHE A 70 7.31 3.88 -0.34
C PHE A 70 7.90 4.69 -1.50
N ASP A 71 8.75 5.70 -1.26
CA ASP A 71 9.31 6.60 -2.28
C ASP A 71 10.11 5.86 -3.37
N ASP A 72 10.75 4.75 -2.98
CA ASP A 72 11.57 3.95 -3.90
C ASP A 72 10.77 2.97 -4.78
N PHE A 73 9.44 3.02 -4.79
CA PHE A 73 8.61 2.20 -5.67
C PHE A 73 8.37 2.92 -7.00
N ASP A 74 8.40 2.16 -8.10
CA ASP A 74 8.24 2.71 -9.46
C ASP A 74 6.87 3.38 -9.69
N GLU A 75 5.81 2.89 -9.04
CA GLU A 75 4.46 3.46 -9.13
C GLU A 75 3.76 3.38 -7.77
N VAL A 76 3.50 4.55 -7.17
CA VAL A 76 2.74 4.70 -5.92
C VAL A 76 1.55 5.61 -6.18
N ARG A 77 0.35 5.15 -5.83
CA ARG A 77 -0.82 6.02 -5.71
C ARG A 77 -1.25 6.14 -4.26
N GLU A 78 -1.43 7.37 -3.81
CA GLU A 78 -1.89 7.69 -2.45
C GLU A 78 -3.38 7.99 -2.44
N VAL A 79 -4.07 7.49 -1.40
CA VAL A 79 -5.47 7.82 -1.13
C VAL A 79 -5.58 8.12 0.36
N THR A 80 -6.05 9.31 0.69
CA THR A 80 -6.31 9.65 2.09
C THR A 80 -7.72 9.23 2.49
N PHE A 81 -7.89 8.59 3.65
CA PHE A 81 -9.20 8.16 4.17
C PHE A 81 -9.35 8.51 5.65
N ASP A 82 -10.56 8.74 6.14
CA ASP A 82 -10.82 8.90 7.57
C ASP A 82 -11.28 7.57 8.18
N SER A 83 -10.47 6.99 9.06
CA SER A 83 -10.78 5.73 9.76
C SER A 83 -11.95 5.86 10.74
N ARG A 84 -12.25 7.08 11.21
CA ARG A 84 -13.34 7.37 12.15
C ARG A 84 -14.67 7.61 11.45
N GLN A 85 -14.63 7.98 10.17
CA GLN A 85 -15.79 8.23 9.32
C GLN A 85 -15.63 7.43 8.03
N LEU A 86 -15.53 6.10 8.16
CA LEU A 86 -15.30 5.17 7.04
C LEU A 86 -16.37 5.35 5.95
N ASN A 87 -16.07 6.19 4.97
CA ASN A 87 -16.85 6.38 3.77
C ASN A 87 -16.29 5.48 2.67
N TRP A 88 -16.82 4.26 2.62
CA TRP A 88 -16.42 3.21 1.68
C TRP A 88 -16.58 3.62 0.21
N ASP A 89 -17.45 4.59 -0.11
CA ASP A 89 -17.63 5.06 -1.47
C ASP A 89 -16.39 5.81 -1.99
N GLY A 90 -15.73 6.59 -1.13
CA GLY A 90 -14.49 7.30 -1.51
C GLY A 90 -13.32 6.35 -1.79
N LEU A 91 -13.21 5.27 -0.99
CA LEU A 91 -12.21 4.23 -1.20
C LEU A 91 -12.49 3.44 -2.49
N LYS A 92 -13.76 3.14 -2.76
CA LYS A 92 -14.20 2.45 -3.98
C LYS A 92 -13.84 3.24 -5.24
N VAL A 93 -14.12 4.54 -5.26
CA VAL A 93 -13.77 5.42 -6.40
C VAL A 93 -12.26 5.42 -6.65
N ALA A 94 -11.45 5.47 -5.59
CA ALA A 94 -10.00 5.47 -5.73
C ALA A 94 -9.46 4.12 -6.26
N LEU A 95 -10.03 3.00 -5.81
CA LEU A 95 -9.71 1.65 -6.32
C LEU A 95 -10.14 1.48 -7.78
N GLU A 96 -11.32 1.97 -8.16
CA GLU A 96 -11.82 1.89 -9.54
C GLU A 96 -10.98 2.77 -10.49
N GLY A 97 -10.53 3.96 -10.04
CA GLY A 97 -9.59 4.81 -10.81
C GLY A 97 -8.21 4.19 -11.02
N LEU A 98 -7.84 3.18 -10.23
CA LEU A 98 -6.63 2.37 -10.38
C LEU A 98 -6.83 1.15 -11.28
N ALA A 99 -8.06 0.62 -11.35
CA ALA A 99 -8.43 -0.50 -12.19
C ALA A 99 -8.58 -0.11 -13.68
N VAL A 100 -8.61 1.19 -14.01
CA VAL A 100 -8.52 1.68 -15.40
C VAL A 100 -7.09 1.49 -15.91
N ILE A 101 -6.77 0.25 -16.25
CA ILE A 101 -5.69 -0.11 -17.16
C ILE A 101 -6.12 0.41 -18.54
N PRO A 102 -5.40 1.33 -19.19
CA PRO A 102 -5.68 1.59 -20.59
C PRO A 102 -5.51 0.26 -21.33
N LYS A 103 -6.60 -0.25 -21.93
CA LYS A 103 -6.47 -1.33 -22.91
C LYS A 103 -5.38 -0.89 -23.89
N ARG A 104 -4.32 -1.70 -24.03
CA ARG A 104 -3.39 -1.54 -25.14
C ARG A 104 -4.24 -1.37 -26.39
N LYS A 105 -4.00 -0.30 -27.14
CA LYS A 105 -4.34 -0.29 -28.55
C LYS A 105 -3.47 -1.38 -29.16
N ASP A 106 -4.07 -2.52 -29.46
CA ASP A 106 -3.51 -3.44 -30.43
C ASP A 106 -3.56 -2.70 -31.78
N ASP A 107 -2.39 -2.30 -32.27
CA ASP A 107 -2.14 -2.04 -33.71
C ASP A 107 -1.79 -3.39 -34.37
#